data_AF-A0A151UMH5-F1
#
_entry.id   AF-A0A151UMH5-F1
#
_cell.length_a   1.000
_cell.length_b   1.000
_cell.length_c   1.000
_cell.angle_alpha   90.00
_cell.angle_beta   90.00
_cell.angle_gamma   90.00
#
_symmetry.space_group_name_H-M   'P 1'
#
loop_
_entity.id
_entity.type
_entity.pdbx_description
1 polymer ?
#
loop_
_entity_poly.entity_id
_entity_poly.type
_entity_poly.pdbx_seq_one_letter_code
_entity_poly.pdbx_strand_id
1 'polypeptide(L)'
;WIRGKPTGSWSSMLLEQIEEMHDYYARYLPQMSLSVLVPLMILIVVFPINWAAGLILFLTAPLIPLFMALVGTGAAGANQRNFLALARLSGYFLDRLRGLETLRLFFRAEAETEDMRRATEDFRQRTMEVLRLAFLSSGVLEFFASISIAVAAVYFGFSYLGELHFGSYGTSVTLFDGFLVLILASEFFQPLRDLGTFYHAKAQAVGAAESLVSFLEHDDVSQGAGQETPASGPVSLLARDLW
;
A
#
# COMPACT_ATOMS: atom_id res chain seq x y z
N TRP A 1 -5.54 0.73 33.19
CA TRP A 1 -5.56 1.04 31.75
C TRP A 1 -6.97 0.97 31.13
N ILE A 2 -7.82 0.02 31.54
CA ILE A 2 -9.23 -0.13 31.06
C ILE A 2 -10.15 1.10 31.26
N ARG A 3 -9.82 2.08 32.12
CA ARG A 3 -10.70 3.23 32.41
C ARG A 3 -10.61 4.41 31.44
N GLY A 4 -9.80 4.34 30.37
CA GLY A 4 -9.50 5.50 29.52
C GLY A 4 -10.01 5.47 28.07
N LYS A 5 -10.43 4.32 27.52
CA LYS A 5 -10.84 4.22 26.11
C LYS A 5 -12.15 3.43 25.93
N PRO A 6 -13.12 3.95 25.14
CA PRO A 6 -14.43 3.33 24.99
C PRO A 6 -14.33 1.95 24.32
N THR A 7 -14.95 0.93 24.90
CA THR A 7 -14.90 -0.49 24.49
C THR A 7 -15.21 -0.73 23.00
N GLY A 8 -15.99 0.15 22.36
CA GLY A 8 -16.28 0.10 20.92
C GLY A 8 -15.10 0.37 20.00
N SER A 9 -14.09 1.14 20.44
CA SER A 9 -12.87 1.34 19.64
C SER A 9 -11.99 0.08 19.58
N TRP A 10 -12.21 -0.85 20.50
CA TRP A 10 -11.43 -2.08 20.63
C TRP A 10 -11.96 -3.17 19.70
N SER A 11 -13.28 -3.31 19.62
CA SER A 11 -13.90 -4.23 18.67
C SER A 11 -13.66 -3.78 17.23
N SER A 12 -13.71 -2.47 16.95
CA SER A 12 -13.40 -1.97 15.60
C SER A 12 -11.92 -2.17 15.26
N MET A 13 -10.98 -1.84 16.15
CA MET A 13 -9.55 -2.06 15.90
C MET A 13 -9.23 -3.53 15.65
N LEU A 14 -9.81 -4.45 16.42
CA LEU A 14 -9.55 -5.88 16.25
C LEU A 14 -10.18 -6.43 14.97
N LEU A 15 -11.42 -6.05 14.65
CA LEU A 15 -12.08 -6.53 13.43
C LEU A 15 -11.41 -5.98 12.16
N GLU A 16 -11.13 -4.68 12.13
CA GLU A 16 -10.59 -3.98 10.96
C GLU A 16 -9.13 -4.39 10.69
N GLN A 17 -8.30 -4.56 11.73
CA GLN A 17 -6.90 -5.01 11.56
C GLN A 17 -6.76 -6.50 11.20
N ILE A 18 -7.70 -7.36 11.63
CA ILE A 18 -7.72 -8.77 11.22
C ILE A 18 -8.12 -8.89 9.74
N GLU A 19 -9.05 -8.06 9.28
CA GLU A 19 -9.51 -8.03 7.89
C GLU A 19 -8.39 -7.54 6.94
N GLU A 20 -7.61 -6.52 7.35
CA GLU A 20 -6.43 -6.06 6.61
C GLU A 20 -5.31 -7.13 6.53
N MET A 21 -5.14 -7.96 7.57
CA MET A 21 -4.23 -9.11 7.50
C MET A 21 -4.73 -10.20 6.54
N HIS A 22 -6.04 -10.42 6.45
CA HIS A 22 -6.60 -11.43 5.55
C HIS A 22 -6.26 -11.14 4.08
N ASP A 23 -6.42 -9.90 3.62
CA ASP A 23 -6.12 -9.52 2.23
C ASP A 23 -4.62 -9.65 1.88
N TYR A 24 -3.73 -9.45 2.84
CA TYR A 24 -2.29 -9.70 2.66
C TYR A 24 -2.00 -11.18 2.37
N TYR A 25 -2.55 -12.09 3.19
CA TYR A 25 -2.31 -13.52 3.01
C TYR A 25 -3.09 -14.11 1.82
N ALA A 26 -4.32 -13.65 1.60
CA ALA A 26 -5.22 -14.20 0.59
C ALA A 26 -4.95 -13.69 -0.82
N ARG A 27 -4.44 -12.45 -0.98
CA ARG A 27 -4.25 -11.82 -2.30
C ARG A 27 -2.82 -11.45 -2.60
N TYR A 28 -2.12 -10.80 -1.66
CA TYR A 28 -0.77 -10.28 -1.92
C TYR A 28 0.27 -11.40 -2.08
N LEU A 29 0.31 -12.40 -1.18
CA LEU A 29 1.29 -13.48 -1.28
C LEU A 29 1.12 -14.36 -2.53
N PRO A 30 -0.09 -14.82 -2.88
CA PRO A 30 -0.31 -15.53 -4.14
C PRO A 30 0.07 -14.68 -5.34
N GLN A 31 -0.33 -13.40 -5.37
CA GLN A 31 0.02 -12.52 -6.48
C GLN A 31 1.53 -12.31 -6.60
N MET A 32 2.25 -12.11 -5.49
CA MET A 32 3.70 -11.96 -5.49
C MET A 32 4.39 -13.19 -6.09
N SER A 33 3.87 -14.40 -5.83
CA SER A 33 4.37 -15.62 -6.47
C SER A 33 4.12 -15.63 -7.97
N LEU A 34 2.93 -15.24 -8.43
CA LEU A 34 2.57 -15.14 -9.86
C LEU A 34 3.40 -14.08 -10.58
N SER A 35 3.67 -12.95 -9.93
CA SER A 35 4.51 -11.86 -10.43
C SER A 35 5.97 -12.24 -10.62
N VAL A 36 6.42 -13.36 -10.06
CA VAL A 36 7.75 -13.92 -10.32
C VAL A 36 7.67 -15.09 -11.28
N LEU A 37 6.73 -16.02 -11.06
CA LEU A 37 6.58 -17.25 -11.85
C LEU A 37 6.24 -16.98 -13.31
N VAL A 38 5.24 -16.12 -13.57
CA VAL A 38 4.77 -15.87 -14.95
C VAL A 38 5.86 -15.17 -15.78
N PRO A 39 6.50 -14.08 -15.31
CA PRO A 39 7.61 -13.48 -16.05
C PRO A 39 8.77 -14.45 -16.27
N LEU A 40 9.11 -15.27 -15.28
CA LEU A 40 10.18 -16.27 -15.40
C LEU A 40 9.85 -17.32 -16.48
N MET A 41 8.63 -17.84 -16.49
CA MET A 41 8.18 -18.80 -17.50
C MET A 41 8.21 -18.20 -18.90
N ILE A 42 7.76 -16.96 -19.05
CA ILE A 42 7.83 -16.23 -20.33
C ILE A 42 9.30 -16.05 -20.75
N LEU A 43 10.18 -15.70 -19.82
CA LEU A 43 11.61 -15.56 -20.10
C LEU A 43 12.23 -16.88 -20.60
N ILE A 44 11.88 -18.01 -19.98
CA ILE A 44 12.33 -19.35 -20.38
C ILE A 44 11.85 -19.70 -21.79
N VAL A 45 10.66 -19.26 -22.19
CA VAL A 45 10.13 -19.48 -23.55
C VAL A 45 10.78 -18.53 -24.56
N VAL A 46 11.00 -17.26 -24.20
CA VAL A 46 11.52 -16.25 -25.12
C VAL A 46 13.03 -16.40 -25.37
N PHE A 47 13.82 -16.78 -24.36
CA PHE A 47 15.28 -16.89 -24.50
C PHE A 47 15.76 -17.83 -25.63
N PRO A 48 15.19 -19.04 -25.79
CA PRO A 48 15.51 -19.95 -26.88
C PRO A 48 15.07 -19.44 -28.26
N ILE A 49 14.04 -18.59 -28.32
CA ILE A 49 13.52 -18.02 -29.55
C ILE A 49 14.38 -16.84 -29.99
N ASN A 50 14.57 -15.88 -29.08
CA ASN A 50 15.34 -14.68 -29.31
C ASN A 50 15.95 -14.16 -28.00
N TRP A 51 17.26 -14.30 -27.86
CA TRP A 51 17.94 -13.88 -26.63
C TRP A 51 17.96 -12.36 -26.48
N ALA A 52 17.97 -11.59 -27.57
CA ALA A 52 17.97 -10.13 -27.51
C ALA A 52 16.64 -9.59 -26.97
N ALA A 53 15.52 -10.12 -27.44
CA ALA A 53 14.19 -9.78 -26.92
C ALA A 53 14.01 -10.25 -25.47
N GLY A 54 14.51 -11.45 -25.13
CA GLY A 54 14.54 -11.92 -23.74
C GLY A 54 15.34 -10.99 -22.83
N LEU A 55 16.47 -10.44 -23.31
CA LEU A 55 17.32 -9.52 -22.57
C LEU A 55 16.66 -8.13 -22.42
N ILE A 56 15.95 -7.64 -23.44
CA ILE A 56 15.14 -6.41 -23.35
C ILE A 56 14.12 -6.56 -22.22
N LEU A 57 13.34 -7.65 -22.21
CA LEU A 57 12.35 -7.91 -21.16
C LEU A 57 13.00 -8.09 -19.79
N PHE A 58 14.09 -8.86 -19.71
CA PHE A 58 14.82 -9.09 -18.47
C PHE A 58 15.38 -7.81 -17.86
N LEU A 59 15.88 -6.88 -18.67
CA LEU A 59 16.47 -5.64 -18.19
C LEU A 59 15.42 -4.62 -17.75
N THR A 60 14.26 -4.58 -18.42
CA THR A 60 13.16 -3.67 -18.07
C THR A 60 12.35 -4.18 -16.88
N ALA A 61 12.28 -5.49 -16.66
CA ALA A 61 11.54 -6.10 -15.54
C ALA A 61 11.94 -5.58 -14.14
N PRO A 62 13.22 -5.60 -13.71
CA PRO A 62 13.62 -5.16 -12.37
C PRO A 62 13.50 -3.64 -12.18
N LEU A 63 13.46 -2.88 -13.27
CA LEU A 63 13.28 -1.43 -13.22
C LEU A 63 11.89 -1.08 -12.65
N ILE A 64 10.87 -1.89 -12.93
CA ILE A 64 9.51 -1.69 -12.42
C ILE A 64 9.45 -1.80 -10.87
N PRO A 65 9.88 -2.91 -10.23
CA PRO A 65 9.94 -3.01 -8.76
C PRO A 65 10.82 -1.94 -8.12
N LEU A 66 11.92 -1.54 -8.77
CA LEU A 66 12.80 -0.49 -8.25
C LEU A 66 12.06 0.84 -8.11
N PHE A 67 11.33 1.26 -9.15
CA PHE A 67 10.50 2.46 -9.10
C PHE A 67 9.32 2.32 -8.14
N MET A 68 8.71 1.13 -8.04
CA MET A 68 7.67 0.88 -7.04
C MET A 68 8.19 1.02 -5.60
N ALA A 69 9.39 0.52 -5.30
CA ALA A 69 9.98 0.69 -3.98
C ALA A 69 10.26 2.18 -3.67
N LEU A 70 10.75 2.93 -4.66
CA LEU A 70 11.03 4.35 -4.53
C LEU A 70 9.76 5.18 -4.30
N VAL A 71 8.68 4.89 -5.03
CA VAL A 71 7.39 5.60 -4.94
C VAL A 71 6.58 5.14 -3.73
N GLY A 72 6.64 3.84 -3.42
CA GLY A 72 5.84 3.20 -2.38
C GLY A 72 6.17 3.65 -0.96
N THR A 73 7.45 3.94 -0.67
CA THR A 73 7.86 4.51 0.63
C THR A 73 7.26 5.90 0.87
N GLY A 74 7.16 6.73 -0.18
CA GLY A 74 6.45 8.01 -0.12
C GLY A 74 4.94 7.86 0.07
N ALA A 75 4.35 6.81 -0.52
CA ALA A 75 2.90 6.62 -0.57
C ALA A 75 2.30 6.24 0.78
N ALA A 76 2.96 5.32 1.50
CA ALA A 76 2.57 4.95 2.85
C ALA A 76 2.58 6.18 3.78
N GLY A 77 3.64 6.99 3.72
CA GLY A 77 3.75 8.20 4.53
C GLY A 77 2.71 9.26 4.19
N ALA A 78 2.43 9.49 2.91
CA ALA A 78 1.39 10.44 2.47
C ALA A 78 -0.01 9.97 2.91
N ASN A 79 -0.32 8.69 2.76
CA ASN A 79 -1.61 8.12 3.14
C ASN A 79 -1.86 8.25 4.65
N GLN A 80 -0.86 7.94 5.48
CA GLN A 80 -0.96 8.10 6.94
C GLN A 80 -1.22 9.55 7.35
N ARG A 81 -0.51 10.51 6.73
CA ARG A 81 -0.74 11.95 6.97
C ARG A 81 -2.14 12.39 6.56
N ASN A 82 -2.69 11.83 5.48
CA ASN A 82 -4.03 12.11 5.00
C ASN A 82 -5.10 11.55 5.96
N PHE A 83 -4.92 10.32 6.45
CA PHE A 83 -5.82 9.72 7.44
C PHE A 83 -5.86 10.52 8.76
N LEU A 84 -4.70 10.94 9.27
CA LEU A 84 -4.61 11.83 10.43
C LEU A 84 -5.19 13.22 10.18
N ALA A 85 -5.18 13.71 8.93
CA ALA A 85 -5.82 14.97 8.56
C ALA A 85 -7.35 14.83 8.62
N LEU A 86 -7.88 13.76 8.04
CA LEU A 86 -9.31 13.45 8.07
C LEU A 86 -9.84 13.33 9.50
N ALA A 87 -9.17 12.55 10.35
CA ALA A 87 -9.57 12.38 11.75
C ALA A 87 -9.61 13.71 12.53
N ARG A 88 -8.62 14.59 12.30
CA ARG A 88 -8.60 15.94 12.90
C ARG A 88 -9.73 16.81 12.37
N LEU A 89 -9.99 16.80 11.07
CA LEU A 89 -11.08 17.56 10.46
C LEU A 89 -12.44 17.12 11.00
N SER A 90 -12.69 15.81 11.09
CA SER A 90 -13.92 15.26 11.66
C SER A 90 -14.11 15.62 13.13
N GLY A 91 -13.05 15.55 13.94
CA GLY A 91 -13.09 15.97 15.34
C GLY A 91 -13.39 17.47 15.48
N TYR A 92 -12.67 18.30 14.72
CA TYR A 92 -12.89 19.74 14.68
C TYR A 92 -14.33 20.09 14.30
N PHE A 93 -14.86 19.48 13.25
CA PHE A 93 -16.24 19.68 12.80
C PHE A 93 -17.27 19.30 13.87
N LEU A 94 -17.07 18.17 14.55
CA LEU A 94 -17.96 17.72 15.62
C LEU A 94 -17.96 18.67 16.83
N ASP A 95 -16.79 19.16 17.23
CA ASP A 95 -16.67 20.12 18.34
C ASP A 95 -17.37 21.45 18.00
N ARG A 96 -17.24 21.93 16.75
CA ARG A 96 -17.95 23.13 16.32
C ARG A 96 -19.46 22.93 16.23
N LEU A 97 -19.94 21.77 15.77
CA LEU A 97 -21.37 21.43 15.80
C LEU A 97 -21.93 21.43 17.22
N ARG A 98 -21.20 20.85 18.20
CA ARG A 98 -21.60 20.84 19.61
C ARG A 98 -21.58 22.23 20.26
N GLY A 99 -20.65 23.09 19.85
CA GLY A 99 -20.49 24.46 20.34
C GLY A 99 -21.25 25.54 19.55
N LEU A 100 -22.12 25.17 18.61
CA LEU A 100 -22.77 26.10 17.67
C LEU A 100 -23.56 27.22 18.37
N GLU A 101 -24.26 26.90 19.45
CA GLU A 101 -25.07 27.88 20.20
C GLU A 101 -24.18 28.93 20.86
N THR A 102 -23.07 28.52 21.46
CA THR A 102 -22.06 29.42 22.02
C THR A 102 -21.41 30.28 20.93
N LEU A 103 -21.02 29.68 19.80
CA LEU A 103 -20.43 30.42 18.67
C LEU A 103 -21.39 31.50 18.11
N ARG A 104 -22.69 31.21 18.07
CA ARG A 104 -23.73 32.19 17.70
C ARG A 104 -23.86 33.31 18.73
N LEU A 105 -23.86 32.98 20.02
CA LEU A 105 -23.95 33.96 21.11
C LEU A 105 -22.80 34.97 21.08
N PHE A 106 -21.60 34.52 20.70
CA PHE A 106 -20.40 35.37 20.58
C PHE A 106 -20.18 35.95 19.18
N PHE A 107 -21.14 35.81 18.25
CA PHE A 107 -21.05 36.30 16.86
C PHE A 107 -19.77 35.83 16.11
N ARG A 108 -19.28 34.62 16.40
CA ARG A 108 -18.05 34.06 15.81
C ARG A 108 -18.26 33.08 14.66
N ALA A 109 -19.50 32.92 14.18
CA ALA A 109 -19.84 31.95 13.14
C ALA A 109 -19.05 32.14 11.83
N GLU A 110 -18.83 33.38 11.38
CA GLU A 110 -18.07 33.65 10.14
C GLU A 110 -16.58 33.33 10.28
N ALA A 111 -15.95 33.76 11.39
CA ALA A 111 -14.56 33.44 11.68
C ALA A 111 -14.33 31.92 11.70
N GLU A 112 -15.28 31.19 12.31
CA GLU A 112 -15.22 29.73 12.38
C GLU A 112 -15.40 29.04 11.03
N THR A 113 -16.20 29.64 10.14
CA THR A 113 -16.40 29.16 8.78
C THR A 113 -15.11 29.29 7.96
N GLU A 114 -14.35 30.39 8.12
CA GLU A 114 -13.07 30.56 7.43
C GLU A 114 -12.00 29.60 7.96
N ASP A 115 -11.97 29.32 9.26
CA ASP A 115 -11.06 28.31 9.83
C ASP A 115 -11.41 26.89 9.35
N MET A 116 -12.70 26.56 9.25
CA MET A 116 -13.16 25.30 8.62
C MET A 116 -12.74 25.21 7.15
N ARG A 117 -12.80 26.32 6.41
CA ARG A 117 -12.39 26.40 5.01
C ARG A 117 -10.89 26.12 4.86
N ARG A 118 -10.05 26.68 5.73
CA ARG A 118 -8.61 26.40 5.76
C ARG A 118 -8.31 24.94 6.07
N ALA A 119 -8.96 24.37 7.09
CA ALA A 119 -8.77 22.96 7.44
C ALA A 119 -9.19 22.01 6.31
N THR A 120 -10.28 22.35 5.60
CA THR A 120 -10.75 21.58 4.43
C THR A 120 -9.80 21.71 3.25
N GLU A 121 -9.23 22.89 3.02
CA GLU A 121 -8.25 23.11 1.95
C GLU A 121 -6.94 22.36 2.21
N ASP A 122 -6.45 22.35 3.45
CA ASP A 122 -5.30 21.54 3.85
C ASP A 122 -5.54 20.04 3.63
N PHE A 123 -6.74 19.54 3.95
CA PHE A 123 -7.13 18.17 3.66
C PHE A 123 -7.18 17.88 2.15
N ARG A 124 -7.72 18.80 1.35
CA ARG A 124 -7.77 18.71 -0.10
C ARG A 124 -6.35 18.59 -0.69
N GLN A 125 -5.42 19.42 -0.24
CA GLN A 125 -4.03 19.38 -0.70
C GLN A 125 -3.36 18.04 -0.39
N ARG A 126 -3.51 17.53 0.83
CA ARG A 126 -2.96 16.21 1.23
C ARG A 126 -3.57 15.07 0.42
N THR A 127 -4.87 15.13 0.14
CA THR A 127 -5.53 14.13 -0.72
C THR A 127 -4.96 14.17 -2.13
N MET A 128 -4.74 15.37 -2.69
CA MET A 128 -4.12 15.52 -4.02
C MET A 128 -2.68 14.99 -4.07
N GLU A 129 -1.89 15.10 -2.99
CA GLU A 129 -0.56 14.50 -2.89
C GLU A 129 -0.61 12.97 -2.97
N VAL A 130 -1.53 12.34 -2.22
CA VAL A 130 -1.76 10.88 -2.26
C VAL A 130 -2.15 10.43 -3.66
N LEU A 131 -3.11 11.12 -4.29
CA LEU A 131 -3.57 10.81 -5.64
C LEU A 131 -2.45 10.98 -6.68
N ARG A 132 -1.67 12.07 -6.61
CA ARG A 132 -0.52 12.29 -7.49
C ARG A 132 0.46 11.12 -7.41
N LEU A 133 0.70 10.61 -6.21
CA LEU A 133 1.64 9.53 -5.99
C LEU A 133 1.11 8.17 -6.50
N ALA A 134 -0.18 7.90 -6.31
CA ALA A 134 -0.84 6.73 -6.89
C ALA A 134 -0.80 6.74 -8.43
N PHE A 135 -1.10 7.88 -9.05
CA PHE A 135 -1.01 8.04 -10.51
C PHE A 135 0.43 7.94 -11.02
N LEU A 136 1.41 8.49 -10.30
CA LEU A 136 2.81 8.40 -10.69
C LEU A 136 3.29 6.94 -10.68
N SER A 137 2.91 6.17 -9.66
CA SER A 137 3.23 4.73 -9.56
C SER A 137 2.71 3.95 -10.78
N SER A 138 1.42 4.15 -11.12
CA SER A 138 0.79 3.50 -12.27
C SER A 138 1.35 4.01 -13.62
N GLY A 139 1.59 5.32 -13.73
CA GLY A 139 2.13 5.93 -14.94
C GLY A 139 3.54 5.46 -15.28
N VAL A 140 4.41 5.30 -14.27
CA VAL A 140 5.78 4.79 -14.47
C VAL A 140 5.76 3.34 -14.98
N LEU A 141 4.88 2.53 -14.41
CA LEU A 141 4.66 1.14 -14.80
C LEU A 141 4.16 1.02 -16.25
N GLU A 142 3.16 1.81 -16.64
CA GLU A 142 2.67 1.90 -18.02
C GLU A 142 3.76 2.37 -18.99
N PHE A 143 4.54 3.37 -18.59
CA PHE A 143 5.64 3.92 -19.39
C PHE A 143 6.72 2.87 -19.70
N PHE A 144 7.20 2.12 -18.71
CA PHE A 144 8.24 1.10 -18.93
C PHE A 144 7.74 -0.09 -19.72
N ALA A 145 6.51 -0.55 -19.47
CA ALA A 145 5.91 -1.62 -20.26
C ALA A 145 5.75 -1.19 -21.73
N SER A 146 5.26 0.03 -21.98
CA SER A 146 5.10 0.57 -23.34
C SER A 146 6.43 0.71 -24.06
N ILE A 147 7.46 1.28 -23.40
CA ILE A 147 8.81 1.38 -23.98
C ILE A 147 9.40 0.00 -24.26
N SER A 148 9.26 -0.96 -23.35
CA SER A 148 9.80 -2.30 -23.54
C SER A 148 9.18 -2.98 -24.76
N ILE A 149 7.86 -2.90 -24.92
CA ILE A 149 7.15 -3.45 -26.08
C ILE A 149 7.55 -2.70 -27.35
N ALA A 150 7.66 -1.37 -27.31
CA ALA A 150 8.08 -0.56 -28.45
C ALA A 150 9.51 -0.90 -28.91
N VAL A 151 10.46 -1.02 -27.98
CA VAL A 151 11.84 -1.40 -28.29
C VAL A 151 11.90 -2.81 -28.86
N ALA A 152 11.14 -3.76 -28.31
CA ALA A 152 11.03 -5.10 -28.88
C ALA A 152 10.46 -5.06 -30.31
N ALA A 153 9.41 -4.28 -30.57
CA ALA A 153 8.80 -4.14 -31.88
C ALA A 153 9.75 -3.51 -32.91
N VAL A 154 10.47 -2.46 -32.51
CA VAL A 154 11.50 -1.82 -33.34
C VAL A 154 12.61 -2.81 -33.65
N TYR A 155 13.10 -3.55 -32.65
CA TYR A 155 14.11 -4.59 -32.85
C TYR A 155 13.66 -5.64 -33.87
N PHE A 156 12.44 -6.19 -33.74
CA PHE A 156 11.92 -7.14 -34.72
C PHE A 156 11.75 -6.52 -36.11
N GLY A 157 11.26 -5.28 -36.20
CA GLY A 157 11.14 -4.55 -37.47
C GLY A 157 12.46 -4.45 -38.23
N PHE A 158 13.52 -3.99 -37.56
CA PHE A 158 14.85 -3.91 -38.17
C PHE A 158 15.49 -5.28 -38.43
N SER A 159 15.19 -6.29 -37.60
CA SER A 159 15.66 -7.66 -37.85
C SER A 159 15.01 -8.27 -39.10
N TYR A 160 13.73 -7.99 -39.36
CA TYR A 160 13.06 -8.40 -40.60
C TYR A 160 13.56 -7.70 -41.86
N LEU A 161 14.00 -6.44 -41.74
CA LEU A 161 14.63 -5.71 -42.84
C LEU A 161 16.04 -6.23 -43.16
N GLY A 162 16.60 -7.12 -42.34
CA GLY A 162 17.96 -7.62 -42.49
C GLY A 162 19.04 -6.64 -42.02
N GLU A 163 18.66 -5.56 -41.33
CA GLU A 163 19.60 -4.58 -40.76
C GLU A 163 20.22 -5.10 -39.44
N LEU A 164 19.51 -6.00 -38.74
CA LEU A 164 19.97 -6.62 -37.50
C LEU A 164 20.07 -8.14 -37.64
N HIS A 165 21.30 -8.65 -37.60
CA HIS A 165 21.63 -10.07 -37.68
C HIS A 165 21.95 -10.72 -36.33
N PHE A 166 21.72 -10.01 -35.22
CA PHE A 166 21.97 -10.51 -33.87
C PHE A 166 20.65 -10.82 -33.15
N GLY A 167 20.70 -11.74 -32.19
CA GLY A 167 19.55 -12.08 -31.33
C GLY A 167 18.84 -13.38 -31.69
N SER A 168 18.94 -13.84 -32.94
CA SER A 168 18.61 -15.20 -33.33
C SER A 168 19.87 -16.05 -33.33
N TYR A 169 19.78 -17.32 -32.91
CA TYR A 169 20.90 -18.26 -32.79
C TYR A 169 21.46 -18.72 -34.17
N GLY A 170 21.65 -17.80 -35.11
CA GLY A 170 22.02 -18.06 -36.49
C GLY A 170 20.84 -18.42 -37.42
N THR A 171 19.61 -18.45 -36.91
CA THR A 171 18.38 -18.67 -37.68
C THR A 171 17.76 -17.34 -38.14
N SER A 172 17.06 -17.32 -39.27
CA SER A 172 16.28 -16.14 -39.67
C SER A 172 15.12 -15.93 -38.70
N VAL A 173 14.97 -14.74 -38.13
CA VAL A 173 13.83 -14.39 -37.28
C VAL A 173 12.56 -14.47 -38.13
N THR A 174 11.64 -15.35 -37.77
CA THR A 174 10.38 -15.49 -38.51
C THR A 174 9.35 -14.47 -38.00
N LEU A 175 8.37 -14.13 -38.85
CA LEU A 175 7.27 -13.25 -38.44
C LEU A 175 6.52 -13.79 -37.22
N PHE A 176 6.43 -15.13 -37.13
CA PHE A 176 5.82 -15.83 -36.02
C PHE A 176 6.58 -15.55 -34.71
N ASP A 177 7.91 -15.60 -34.72
CA ASP A 177 8.73 -15.36 -33.53
C ASP A 177 8.51 -13.95 -32.97
N GLY A 178 8.57 -12.92 -33.82
CA GLY A 178 8.35 -11.56 -33.32
C GLY A 178 6.91 -11.32 -32.87
N PHE A 179 5.91 -11.89 -33.55
CA PHE A 179 4.52 -11.77 -33.10
C PHE A 179 4.27 -12.45 -31.76
N LEU A 180 4.79 -13.68 -31.60
CA LEU A 180 4.72 -14.43 -30.36
C LEU A 180 5.39 -13.66 -29.22
N VAL A 181 6.59 -13.13 -29.44
CA VAL A 181 7.32 -12.36 -28.41
C VAL A 181 6.60 -11.06 -28.07
N LEU A 182 5.98 -10.36 -29.02
CA LEU A 182 5.22 -9.13 -28.74
C LEU A 182 3.95 -9.39 -27.91
N ILE A 183 3.26 -10.49 -28.16
CA ILE A 183 2.13 -10.92 -27.32
C ILE A 183 2.62 -11.28 -25.92
N LEU A 184 3.66 -12.12 -25.83
CA LEU A 184 4.25 -12.54 -24.56
C LEU A 184 4.82 -11.36 -23.76
N ALA A 185 5.33 -10.32 -24.43
CA ALA A 185 5.80 -9.11 -23.76
C ALA A 185 4.66 -8.40 -23.01
N SER A 186 3.44 -8.40 -23.54
CA SER A 186 2.29 -7.80 -22.85
C SER A 186 1.90 -8.62 -21.62
N GLU A 187 1.87 -9.94 -21.76
CA GLU A 187 1.61 -10.88 -20.65
C GLU A 187 2.72 -10.84 -19.58
N PHE A 188 3.97 -10.58 -19.98
CA PHE A 188 5.12 -10.47 -19.09
C PHE A 188 4.96 -9.35 -18.06
N PHE A 189 4.42 -8.19 -18.48
CA PHE A 189 4.25 -7.04 -17.60
C PHE A 189 2.96 -7.08 -16.78
N GLN A 190 1.94 -7.86 -17.17
CA GLN A 190 0.65 -7.86 -16.47
C GLN A 190 0.77 -8.26 -14.98
N PRO A 191 1.43 -9.36 -14.59
CA PRO A 191 1.58 -9.73 -13.19
C PRO A 191 2.37 -8.70 -12.37
N LEU A 192 3.34 -8.02 -13.00
CA LEU A 192 4.09 -6.92 -12.39
C LEU A 192 3.19 -5.69 -12.17
N ARG A 193 2.26 -5.42 -13.10
CA ARG A 193 1.26 -4.35 -12.97
C ARG A 193 0.32 -4.61 -11.81
N ASP A 194 -0.21 -5.82 -11.74
CA ASP A 194 -1.09 -6.26 -10.66
C ASP A 194 -0.38 -6.18 -9.31
N LEU A 195 0.89 -6.57 -9.22
CA LEU A 195 1.65 -6.42 -7.97
C LEU A 195 1.74 -4.96 -7.49
N GLY A 196 1.82 -4.01 -8.44
CA GLY A 196 1.82 -2.58 -8.15
C GLY A 196 0.55 -2.10 -7.47
N THR A 197 -0.61 -2.63 -7.87
CA THR A 197 -1.89 -2.27 -7.25
C THR A 197 -2.01 -2.85 -5.84
N PHE A 198 -1.51 -4.07 -5.62
CA PHE A 198 -1.50 -4.73 -4.30
C PHE A 198 -0.36 -4.29 -3.38
N TYR A 199 0.62 -3.52 -3.86
CA TYR A 199 1.70 -2.99 -3.02
C TYR A 199 1.16 -2.08 -1.90
N HIS A 200 0.07 -1.35 -2.16
CA HIS A 200 -0.61 -0.55 -1.15
C HIS A 200 -1.22 -1.41 -0.02
N ALA A 201 -1.74 -2.59 -0.34
CA ALA A 201 -2.25 -3.54 0.66
C ALA A 201 -1.14 -4.03 1.61
N LYS A 202 0.09 -4.23 1.11
CA LYS A 202 1.24 -4.52 1.97
C LYS A 202 1.56 -3.38 2.92
N ALA A 203 1.53 -2.13 2.45
CA ALA A 203 1.80 -0.97 3.31
C ALA A 203 0.74 -0.80 4.42
N GLN A 204 -0.53 -1.06 4.10
CA GLN A 204 -1.61 -1.08 5.10
C GLN A 204 -1.44 -2.21 6.11
N ALA A 205 -1.21 -3.45 5.64
CA ALA A 205 -1.02 -4.62 6.51
C ALA A 205 0.18 -4.50 7.46
N VAL A 206 1.29 -3.87 7.02
CA VAL A 206 2.44 -3.61 7.90
C VAL A 206 2.10 -2.56 8.98
N GLY A 207 1.39 -1.50 8.62
CA GLY A 207 0.94 -0.48 9.59
C GLY A 207 -0.06 -1.02 10.62
N ALA A 208 -0.95 -1.91 10.19
CA ALA A 208 -1.83 -2.67 11.10
C ALA A 208 -1.03 -3.63 11.98
N ALA A 209 -0.07 -4.37 11.43
CA ALA A 209 0.78 -5.27 12.21
C ALA A 209 1.57 -4.52 13.30
N GLU A 210 2.14 -3.34 13.01
CA GLU A 210 2.81 -2.50 14.01
C GLU A 210 1.85 -2.02 15.11
N SER A 211 0.62 -1.68 14.75
CA SER A 211 -0.42 -1.28 15.71
C SER A 211 -0.89 -2.46 16.60
N LEU A 212 -0.98 -3.67 16.04
CA LEU A 212 -1.29 -4.91 16.78
C LEU A 212 -0.13 -5.35 17.67
N VAL A 213 1.12 -5.29 17.20
CA VAL A 213 2.30 -5.67 17.98
C VAL A 213 2.48 -4.70 19.14
N SER A 214 2.44 -3.39 18.89
CA SER A 214 2.49 -2.40 19.97
C SER A 214 1.37 -2.57 20.98
N PHE A 215 0.19 -3.03 20.56
CA PHE A 215 -0.91 -3.38 21.43
C PHE A 215 -0.65 -4.63 22.29
N LEU A 216 -0.15 -5.71 21.67
CA LEU A 216 0.15 -6.99 22.34
C LEU A 216 1.35 -6.89 23.29
N GLU A 217 2.32 -6.02 22.96
CA GLU A 217 3.52 -5.76 23.76
C GLU A 217 3.30 -4.71 24.85
N HIS A 218 2.14 -4.05 24.91
CA HIS A 218 1.80 -3.26 26.09
C HIS A 218 1.65 -4.21 27.28
N ASP A 219 2.61 -4.13 28.20
CA ASP A 219 2.53 -4.76 29.51
C ASP A 219 1.20 -4.36 30.15
N ASP A 220 0.25 -5.28 30.12
CA ASP A 220 -0.90 -5.23 31.00
C ASP A 220 -0.28 -5.29 32.40
N VAL A 221 -0.32 -4.16 33.13
CA VAL A 221 -0.03 -4.12 34.55
C VAL A 221 -0.84 -5.25 35.13
N SER A 222 -0.17 -6.35 35.46
CA SER A 222 -0.82 -7.58 35.84
C SER A 222 -1.71 -7.20 37.00
N GLN A 223 -3.03 -7.16 36.77
CA GLN A 223 -3.94 -7.25 37.90
C GLN A 223 -3.59 -8.60 38.45
N GLY A 224 -2.80 -8.61 39.53
CA GLY A 224 -2.25 -9.82 40.09
C GLY A 224 -3.41 -10.79 40.18
N ALA A 225 -3.34 -11.86 39.38
CA ALA A 225 -4.28 -12.95 39.51
C ALA A 225 -4.03 -13.44 40.93
N GLY A 226 -4.83 -12.96 41.87
CA GLY A 226 -4.62 -13.19 43.29
C GLY A 226 -4.57 -14.69 43.48
N GLN A 227 -3.37 -15.21 43.73
CA GLN A 227 -3.17 -16.64 43.96
C GLN A 227 -3.73 -17.05 45.33
N GLU A 228 -4.06 -16.06 46.17
CA GLU A 228 -4.65 -16.27 47.48
C GLU A 228 -6.16 -16.06 47.43
N THR A 229 -6.90 -17.14 47.65
CA THR A 229 -8.30 -17.08 48.05
C THR A 229 -8.39 -16.51 49.47
N PRO A 230 -9.21 -15.47 49.72
CA PRO A 230 -9.35 -14.90 51.04
C PRO A 230 -9.86 -15.96 52.02
N ALA A 231 -9.21 -16.07 53.18
CA ALA A 231 -9.65 -16.95 54.25
C ALA A 231 -11.08 -16.57 54.68
N SER A 232 -11.91 -17.57 55.00
CA SER A 232 -13.28 -17.39 55.46
C SER A 232 -13.32 -16.72 56.84
N GLY A 233 -13.35 -15.39 56.84
CA GLY A 233 -13.42 -14.53 58.03
C GLY A 233 -13.73 -13.07 57.66
N PRO A 234 -14.00 -12.20 58.65
CA PRO A 234 -14.27 -10.79 58.40
C PRO A 234 -13.04 -10.10 57.80
N VAL A 235 -13.20 -9.48 56.63
CA VAL A 235 -12.14 -8.76 55.92
C VAL A 235 -11.95 -7.37 56.54
N SER A 236 -10.74 -7.06 57.01
CA SER A 236 -10.36 -5.72 57.46
C SER A 236 -9.50 -5.01 56.41
N LEU A 237 -9.96 -3.84 55.94
CA LEU A 237 -9.20 -2.98 55.03
C LEU A 237 -8.47 -1.90 55.84
N LEU A 238 -7.16 -1.74 55.60
CA LEU A 238 -6.36 -0.72 56.27
C LEU A 238 -5.63 0.09 55.20
N ALA A 239 -6.02 1.35 55.05
CA ALA A 239 -5.35 2.29 54.16
C ALA A 239 -4.17 2.94 54.90
N ARG A 240 -2.98 2.93 54.29
CA ARG A 240 -1.79 3.64 54.79
C ARG A 240 -1.28 4.59 53.73
N ASP A 241 -0.92 5.80 54.15
CA ASP A 241 -0.30 6.86 53.33
C ASP A 241 -0.92 7.04 51.95
N LEU A 242 -2.23 7.27 51.93
CA LEU A 242 -2.94 7.69 50.71
C LEU A 242 -2.65 9.18 50.46
N TRP A 243 -1.56 9.45 49.76
CA TRP A 243 -1.24 10.77 49.20
C TRP A 243 -0.76 10.61 47.76
#